data_AF-A0A6P0TZZ4-F1
#
_entry.id   AF-A0A6P0TZZ4-F1
#
_cell.length_a   1.000
_cell.length_b   1.000
_cell.length_c   1.000
_cell.angle_alpha   90.00
_cell.angle_beta   90.00
_cell.angle_gamma   90.00
#
_symmetry.space_group_name_H-M   'P 1'
#
loop_
_entity.id
_entity.type
_entity.pdbx_description
1 polymer ?
#
loop_
_entity_poly.entity_id
_entity_poly.type
_entity_poly.pdbx_seq_one_letter_code
_entity_poly.pdbx_strand_id
1 'polypeptide(L)'
;MLINSSKQPRKNYQGRSFKNQDLTNQDFSFADIRGADFTGANLTGANFNYALAGLTKSQIIIIFIVTAILSITAGLAGYIAVYFSTRFLRSKLGEANHFGPALFTFIQFINIGLLVIAIRQGIAETIKYLFYLLSLMVLTIPMKWRWG
;
A
#
# COMPACT_ATOMS: atom_id res chain seq x y z
N MET A 1 34.53 -25.98 -29.90
CA MET A 1 34.09 -24.62 -29.51
C MET A 1 32.76 -24.74 -28.79
N LEU A 2 32.79 -24.84 -27.46
CA LEU A 2 31.56 -24.83 -26.65
C LEU A 2 31.18 -23.36 -26.46
N ILE A 3 30.26 -22.88 -27.29
CA ILE A 3 29.64 -21.56 -27.09
C ILE A 3 28.97 -21.57 -25.72
N ASN A 4 29.57 -20.80 -24.83
CA ASN A 4 29.02 -20.36 -23.57
C ASN A 4 27.60 -19.84 -23.84
N SER A 5 26.60 -20.70 -23.66
CA SER A 5 25.18 -20.35 -23.67
C SER A 5 24.92 -19.58 -22.38
N SER A 6 25.48 -18.37 -22.31
CA SER A 6 25.13 -17.40 -21.29
C SER A 6 23.63 -17.16 -21.46
N LYS A 7 22.86 -17.56 -20.45
CA LYS A 7 21.44 -17.27 -20.29
C LYS A 7 21.18 -15.83 -20.77
N GLN A 8 20.63 -15.68 -21.98
CA GLN A 8 20.21 -14.38 -22.46
C GLN A 8 19.22 -13.83 -21.42
N PRO A 9 19.46 -12.62 -20.88
CA PRO A 9 18.55 -12.05 -19.90
C PRO A 9 17.15 -11.92 -20.52
N ARG A 10 16.13 -12.34 -19.77
CA ARG A 10 14.73 -12.26 -20.20
C ARG A 10 14.43 -10.82 -20.66
N LYS A 11 13.71 -10.66 -21.78
CA LYS A 11 13.21 -9.35 -22.19
C LYS A 11 12.30 -8.80 -21.09
N ASN A 12 12.67 -7.66 -20.51
CA ASN A 12 11.93 -7.05 -19.41
C ASN A 12 10.85 -6.10 -19.96
N TYR A 13 9.59 -6.48 -19.75
CA TYR A 13 8.40 -5.68 -20.04
C TYR A 13 7.59 -5.39 -18.77
N GLN A 14 8.20 -5.50 -17.59
CA GLN A 14 7.50 -5.27 -16.33
C GLN A 14 6.86 -3.88 -16.29
N GLY A 15 5.59 -3.81 -15.88
CA GLY A 15 4.87 -2.54 -15.72
C GLY A 15 4.58 -1.78 -17.03
N ARG A 16 4.94 -2.33 -18.20
CA ARG A 16 4.78 -1.63 -19.49
C ARG A 16 3.32 -1.65 -19.94
N SER A 17 2.84 -0.54 -20.46
CA SER A 17 1.51 -0.48 -21.09
C SER A 17 1.59 -0.83 -22.58
N PHE A 18 0.77 -1.80 -22.96
CA PHE A 18 0.46 -2.23 -24.32
C PHE A 18 -1.02 -1.98 -24.64
N LYS A 19 -1.66 -1.06 -23.91
CA LYS A 19 -3.10 -0.81 -23.98
C LYS A 19 -3.51 -0.46 -25.42
N ASN A 20 -4.55 -1.14 -25.91
CA ASN A 20 -5.12 -0.95 -27.25
C ASN A 20 -4.13 -1.14 -28.42
N GLN A 21 -3.00 -1.83 -28.21
CA GLN A 21 -2.02 -2.07 -29.27
C GLN A 21 -2.36 -3.32 -30.08
N ASP A 22 -2.06 -3.30 -31.37
CA ASP A 22 -2.02 -4.51 -32.18
C ASP A 22 -0.68 -5.23 -31.98
N LEU A 23 -0.74 -6.39 -31.33
CA LEU A 23 0.38 -7.26 -31.00
C LEU A 23 0.20 -8.64 -31.65
N THR A 24 -0.51 -8.67 -32.79
CA THR A 24 -0.74 -9.90 -33.56
C THR A 24 0.59 -10.59 -33.89
N ASN A 25 0.69 -11.89 -33.62
CA ASN A 25 1.87 -12.73 -33.81
C ASN A 25 3.14 -12.26 -33.06
N GLN A 26 3.02 -11.39 -32.06
CA GLN A 26 4.17 -10.88 -31.31
C GLN A 26 4.78 -11.98 -30.41
N ASP A 27 6.12 -12.08 -30.42
CA ASP A 27 6.84 -13.02 -29.58
C ASP A 27 7.23 -12.40 -28.23
N PHE A 28 6.56 -12.85 -27.16
CA PHE A 28 6.85 -12.59 -25.75
C PHE A 28 7.48 -13.81 -25.05
N SER A 29 7.96 -14.81 -25.79
CA SER A 29 8.54 -16.00 -25.19
C SER A 29 9.74 -15.65 -24.29
N PHE A 30 9.82 -16.32 -23.14
CA PHE A 30 10.80 -16.08 -22.08
C PHE A 30 10.80 -14.66 -21.47
N ALA A 31 9.90 -13.77 -21.89
CA ALA A 31 9.89 -12.38 -21.42
C ALA A 31 9.35 -12.27 -19.99
N ASP A 32 9.74 -11.21 -19.28
CA ASP A 32 9.16 -10.85 -18.00
C ASP A 32 8.10 -9.77 -18.21
N ILE A 33 6.83 -10.17 -18.18
CA ILE A 33 5.66 -9.33 -18.46
C ILE A 33 4.88 -9.01 -17.18
N ARG A 34 5.49 -9.17 -15.99
CA ARG A 34 4.79 -8.93 -14.72
C ARG A 34 4.32 -7.48 -14.60
N GLY A 35 3.04 -7.30 -14.28
CA GLY A 35 2.41 -5.98 -14.21
C GLY A 35 2.30 -5.23 -15.55
N ALA A 36 2.58 -5.86 -16.69
CA ALA A 36 2.31 -5.24 -17.99
C ALA A 36 0.79 -5.13 -18.23
N ASP A 37 0.37 -4.04 -18.86
CA ASP A 37 -1.05 -3.76 -19.16
C ASP A 37 -1.36 -4.06 -20.62
N PHE A 38 -2.07 -5.16 -20.87
CA PHE A 38 -2.53 -5.56 -22.21
C PHE A 38 -4.01 -5.22 -22.45
N THR A 39 -4.61 -4.32 -21.67
CA THR A 39 -6.04 -3.99 -21.79
C THR A 39 -6.38 -3.53 -23.21
N GLY A 40 -7.31 -4.22 -23.86
CA GLY A 40 -7.73 -3.90 -25.23
C GLY A 40 -6.70 -4.19 -26.32
N ALA A 41 -5.56 -4.83 -26.01
CA ALA A 41 -4.58 -5.21 -27.02
C ALA A 41 -5.08 -6.38 -27.87
N ASN A 42 -4.79 -6.37 -29.18
CA ASN A 42 -4.99 -7.53 -30.04
C ASN A 42 -3.78 -8.47 -29.91
N LEU A 43 -3.98 -9.61 -29.24
CA LEU A 43 -2.93 -10.60 -28.98
C LEU A 43 -3.07 -11.86 -29.86
N THR A 44 -3.80 -11.77 -30.97
CA THR A 44 -4.05 -12.93 -31.86
C THR A 44 -2.72 -13.53 -32.33
N GLY A 45 -2.47 -14.80 -32.02
CA GLY A 45 -1.23 -15.49 -32.41
C GLY A 45 0.03 -15.08 -31.62
N ALA A 46 -0.07 -14.23 -30.60
CA ALA A 46 1.07 -13.87 -29.77
C ALA A 46 1.62 -15.08 -28.98
N ASN A 47 2.95 -15.19 -28.89
CA ASN A 47 3.63 -16.28 -28.21
C ASN A 47 4.05 -15.88 -26.79
N PHE A 48 3.51 -16.55 -25.76
CA PHE A 48 3.84 -16.32 -24.35
C PHE A 48 4.59 -17.48 -23.68
N ASN A 49 5.13 -18.41 -24.47
CA ASN A 49 5.81 -19.58 -23.93
C ASN A 49 6.95 -19.18 -22.98
N TYR A 50 6.93 -19.71 -21.75
CA TYR A 50 7.91 -19.42 -20.70
C TYR A 50 7.99 -17.95 -20.23
N ALA A 51 7.01 -17.12 -20.59
CA ALA A 51 6.91 -15.76 -20.07
C ALA A 51 6.66 -15.77 -18.54
N LEU A 52 7.25 -14.82 -17.81
CA LEU A 52 6.91 -14.57 -16.41
C LEU A 52 5.76 -13.56 -16.37
N ALA A 53 4.58 -14.04 -15.99
CA ALA A 53 3.42 -13.21 -15.72
C ALA A 53 3.16 -13.09 -14.22
N GLY A 54 2.23 -12.19 -13.84
CA GLY A 54 1.81 -11.98 -12.45
C GLY A 54 2.23 -10.64 -11.88
N LEU A 55 2.31 -10.58 -10.55
CA LEU A 55 2.57 -9.35 -9.80
C LEU A 55 4.06 -8.99 -9.79
N THR A 56 4.35 -7.69 -9.86
CA THR A 56 5.70 -7.18 -9.65
C THR A 56 6.09 -7.28 -8.18
N LYS A 57 7.39 -7.26 -7.87
CA LYS A 57 7.87 -7.25 -6.48
C LYS A 57 7.26 -6.10 -5.67
N SER A 58 7.12 -4.93 -6.29
CA SER A 58 6.50 -3.76 -5.66
C SER A 58 5.03 -3.99 -5.34
N GLN A 59 4.26 -4.62 -6.25
CA GLN A 59 2.85 -4.94 -6.01
C GLN A 59 2.69 -5.93 -4.85
N ILE A 60 3.58 -6.92 -4.72
CA ILE A 60 3.56 -7.88 -3.60
C ILE A 60 3.81 -7.16 -2.27
N ILE A 61 4.79 -6.25 -2.21
CA ILE A 61 5.07 -5.45 -1.01
C ILE A 61 3.86 -4.58 -0.64
N ILE A 62 3.22 -3.94 -1.63
CA ILE A 62 2.02 -3.13 -1.40
C ILE A 62 0.89 -3.97 -0.80
N ILE A 63 0.61 -5.15 -1.36
CA ILE A 63 -0.41 -6.06 -0.83
C ILE A 63 -0.09 -6.42 0.63
N PHE A 64 1.16 -6.75 0.94
CA PHE A 64 1.55 -7.11 2.31
C PHE A 64 1.31 -5.96 3.29
N ILE A 65 1.72 -4.73 2.94
CA ILE A 65 1.49 -3.53 3.76
C ILE A 65 -0.02 -3.29 3.97
N VAL A 66 -0.81 -3.38 2.90
CA VAL A 66 -2.27 -3.19 2.97
C VAL A 66 -2.90 -4.24 3.89
N THR A 67 -2.52 -5.52 3.75
CA THR A 67 -3.06 -6.60 4.59
C THR A 67 -2.65 -6.47 6.06
N ALA A 68 -1.44 -5.99 6.35
CA ALA A 68 -1.00 -5.72 7.71
C ALA A 68 -1.84 -4.61 8.36
N ILE A 69 -2.09 -3.52 7.63
CA ILE A 69 -2.91 -2.41 8.13
C ILE A 69 -4.35 -2.84 8.33
N LEU A 70 -4.93 -3.61 7.41
CA LEU A 70 -6.28 -4.17 7.56
C LEU A 70 -6.38 -5.08 8.80
N SER A 71 -5.38 -5.92 9.05
CA SER A 71 -5.35 -6.76 10.26
C SER A 71 -5.28 -5.94 11.55
N ILE A 72 -4.43 -4.91 11.58
CA ILE A 72 -4.30 -4.02 12.75
C ILE A 72 -5.62 -3.28 13.01
N THR A 73 -6.23 -2.73 11.96
CA THR A 73 -7.48 -1.96 12.08
C THR A 73 -8.65 -2.85 12.51
N ALA A 74 -8.77 -4.07 11.96
CA ALA A 74 -9.78 -5.03 12.37
C ALA A 74 -9.62 -5.46 13.84
N GLY A 75 -8.39 -5.79 14.26
CA GLY A 75 -8.11 -6.18 15.65
C GLY A 75 -8.44 -5.06 16.64
N LEU A 76 -8.14 -3.82 16.27
CA LEU A 76 -8.34 -2.67 17.14
C LEU A 76 -9.80 -2.21 17.19
N ALA A 77 -10.53 -2.32 16.08
CA ALA A 77 -11.99 -2.17 16.07
C ALA A 77 -12.66 -3.19 17.01
N GLY A 78 -12.20 -4.45 16.98
CA GLY A 78 -12.64 -5.49 17.92
C GLY A 78 -12.37 -5.12 19.39
N TYR A 79 -11.16 -4.65 19.69
CA TYR A 79 -10.79 -4.21 21.05
C TYR A 79 -11.69 -3.06 21.54
N ILE A 80 -11.92 -2.04 20.71
CA ILE A 80 -12.77 -0.89 21.09
C ILE A 80 -14.22 -1.32 21.28
N ALA A 81 -14.75 -2.19 20.42
CA ALA A 81 -16.11 -2.71 20.56
C ALA A 81 -16.29 -3.43 21.91
N VAL A 82 -15.32 -4.27 22.30
CA VAL A 82 -15.32 -4.96 23.59
C VAL A 82 -15.14 -3.99 24.76
N TYR A 83 -14.19 -3.07 24.68
CA TYR A 83 -13.94 -2.07 25.72
C TYR A 83 -15.16 -1.17 25.96
N PHE A 84 -15.81 -0.70 24.90
CA PHE A 84 -17.02 0.10 24.98
C PHE A 84 -18.19 -0.70 25.53
N SER A 85 -18.44 -1.91 25.02
CA SER A 85 -19.55 -2.76 25.48
C SER A 85 -19.41 -3.12 26.96
N THR A 86 -18.21 -3.48 27.41
CA THR A 86 -17.93 -3.80 28.81
C THR A 86 -18.05 -2.56 29.71
N ARG A 87 -17.60 -1.40 29.26
CA ARG A 87 -17.74 -0.14 30.01
C ARG A 87 -19.20 0.30 30.08
N PHE A 88 -19.96 0.20 28.99
CA PHE A 88 -21.38 0.55 28.94
C PHE A 88 -22.23 -0.33 29.86
N LEU A 89 -22.00 -1.65 29.84
CA LEU A 89 -22.68 -2.58 30.74
C LEU A 89 -22.33 -2.31 32.22
N ARG A 90 -21.13 -1.78 32.49
CA ARG A 90 -20.68 -1.43 33.85
C ARG A 90 -21.09 -0.02 34.29
N SER A 91 -21.31 0.92 33.36
CA SER A 91 -21.48 2.35 33.64
C SER A 91 -22.92 2.77 33.93
N LYS A 92 -23.64 2.05 34.80
CA LYS A 92 -24.81 2.67 35.46
C LYS A 92 -24.42 3.82 36.42
N LEU A 93 -23.13 4.09 36.61
CA LEU A 93 -22.60 5.19 37.44
C LEU A 93 -21.29 5.72 36.81
N GLY A 94 -21.26 6.99 36.39
CA GLY A 94 -20.04 7.78 36.16
C GLY A 94 -19.66 8.04 34.70
N GLU A 95 -19.57 9.33 34.37
CA GLU A 95 -19.29 9.91 33.04
C GLU A 95 -18.17 9.21 32.25
N ALA A 96 -18.45 8.87 31.00
CA ALA A 96 -17.47 8.23 30.12
C ALA A 96 -16.61 9.29 29.41
N ASN A 97 -15.32 9.38 29.76
CA ASN A 97 -14.36 10.23 29.04
C ASN A 97 -14.17 9.73 27.60
N HIS A 98 -14.76 10.43 26.62
CA HIS A 98 -14.72 10.11 25.19
C HIS A 98 -13.40 10.48 24.47
N PHE A 99 -12.45 11.08 25.17
CA PHE A 99 -11.20 11.59 24.59
C PHE A 99 -10.32 10.49 23.96
N GLY A 100 -10.17 9.35 24.64
CA GLY A 100 -9.34 8.24 24.16
C GLY A 100 -9.82 7.65 22.82
N PRO A 101 -11.10 7.23 22.72
CA PRO A 101 -11.66 6.78 21.45
C PRO A 101 -11.60 7.82 20.33
N ALA A 102 -11.87 9.10 20.64
CA ALA A 102 -11.82 10.18 19.64
C ALA A 102 -10.41 10.40 19.09
N LEU A 103 -9.39 10.54 19.95
CA LEU A 103 -8.00 10.69 19.54
C LEU A 103 -7.52 9.49 18.71
N PHE A 104 -7.97 8.29 19.08
CA PHE A 104 -7.66 7.09 18.32
C PHE A 104 -8.27 7.10 16.92
N THR A 105 -9.56 7.42 16.78
CA THR A 105 -10.21 7.52 15.45
C THR A 105 -9.48 8.52 14.56
N PHE A 106 -9.03 9.64 15.12
CA PHE A 106 -8.25 10.64 14.41
C PHE A 106 -6.90 10.11 13.89
N ILE A 107 -6.15 9.37 14.72
CA ILE A 107 -4.89 8.74 14.30
C ILE A 107 -5.13 7.71 13.18
N GLN A 108 -6.26 7.00 13.18
CA GLN A 108 -6.59 6.05 12.12
C GLN A 108 -6.84 6.73 10.77
N PHE A 109 -7.52 7.87 10.74
CA PHE A 109 -7.68 8.64 9.51
C PHE A 109 -6.33 9.09 8.94
N ILE A 110 -5.39 9.50 9.80
CA ILE A 110 -4.02 9.84 9.38
C ILE A 110 -3.31 8.63 8.78
N ASN A 111 -3.37 7.47 9.43
CA ASN A 111 -2.74 6.25 8.93
C ASN A 111 -3.32 5.79 7.57
N ILE A 112 -4.64 5.85 7.41
CA ILE A 112 -5.30 5.53 6.13
C ILE A 112 -4.87 6.52 5.05
N GLY A 113 -4.82 7.82 5.36
CA GLY A 113 -4.35 8.85 4.41
C GLY A 113 -2.91 8.62 3.97
N LEU A 114 -2.01 8.33 4.91
CA LEU A 114 -0.61 8.01 4.61
C LEU A 114 -0.49 6.73 3.77
N LEU A 115 -1.32 5.72 4.02
CA LEU A 115 -1.36 4.51 3.20
C LEU A 115 -1.81 4.81 1.77
N VAL A 116 -2.86 5.61 1.59
CA VAL A 116 -3.34 6.00 0.26
C VAL A 116 -2.26 6.76 -0.50
N ILE A 117 -1.53 7.66 0.17
CA ILE A 117 -0.39 8.38 -0.41
C ILE A 117 0.73 7.39 -0.77
N ALA A 118 1.06 6.44 0.11
CA ALA A 118 2.08 5.42 -0.16
C ALA A 118 1.77 4.58 -1.39
N ILE A 119 0.50 4.23 -1.58
CA ILE A 119 0.05 3.45 -2.74
C ILE A 119 0.08 4.29 -4.02
N ARG A 120 -0.34 5.56 -3.97
CA ARG A 120 -0.48 6.41 -5.17
C ARG A 120 0.82 7.09 -5.58
N GLN A 121 1.62 7.51 -4.61
CA GLN A 121 2.78 8.39 -4.80
C GLN A 121 4.10 7.74 -4.33
N GLY A 122 4.03 6.59 -3.65
CA GLY A 122 5.20 5.87 -3.17
C GLY A 122 5.64 6.27 -1.76
N ILE A 123 6.58 5.48 -1.23
CA ILE A 123 7.05 5.60 0.16
C ILE A 123 7.79 6.92 0.41
N ALA A 124 8.55 7.42 -0.57
CA ALA A 124 9.30 8.66 -0.43
C ALA A 124 8.41 9.88 -0.17
N GLU A 125 7.28 9.99 -0.87
CA GLU A 125 6.31 11.06 -0.63
C GLU A 125 5.62 10.90 0.72
N THR A 126 5.30 9.66 1.10
CA THR A 126 4.70 9.36 2.41
C THR A 126 5.56 9.85 3.58
N ILE A 127 6.88 9.66 3.48
CA ILE A 127 7.84 10.14 4.48
C ILE A 127 7.81 11.68 4.57
N LYS A 128 7.72 12.40 3.44
CA LYS A 128 7.61 13.86 3.44
C LYS A 128 6.34 14.34 4.14
N TYR A 129 5.20 13.72 3.86
CA TYR A 129 3.93 14.05 4.53
C TYR A 129 3.97 13.74 6.03
N LEU A 130 4.66 12.66 6.43
CA LEU A 130 4.88 12.36 7.84
C LEU A 130 5.67 13.48 8.54
N PHE A 131 6.73 13.98 7.91
CA PHE A 131 7.50 15.12 8.43
C PHE A 131 6.67 16.41 8.48
N TYR A 132 5.82 16.69 7.47
CA TYR A 132 4.92 17.84 7.50
C TYR A 132 3.92 17.76 8.66
N LEU A 133 3.31 16.59 8.89
CA LEU A 133 2.39 16.35 10.00
C LEU A 133 3.07 16.53 11.36
N LEU A 134 4.28 16.00 11.52
CA LEU A 134 5.07 16.18 12.75
C LEU A 134 5.45 17.65 12.97
N SER A 135 5.89 18.35 11.92
CA SER A 135 6.20 19.78 11.98
C SER A 135 4.98 20.61 12.38
N LEU A 136 3.81 20.31 11.81
CA LEU A 136 2.55 20.97 12.14
C LEU A 136 2.14 20.69 13.60
N MET A 137 2.29 19.45 14.08
CA MET A 137 2.01 19.11 15.48
C MET A 137 2.88 19.94 16.44
N VAL A 138 4.19 20.03 16.19
CA VAL A 138 5.12 20.82 17.02
C VAL A 138 4.72 22.29 17.09
N LEU A 139 4.24 22.86 15.98
CA LEU A 139 3.77 24.25 15.91
C LEU A 139 2.48 24.52 16.70
N THR A 140 1.62 23.51 16.83
CA THR A 140 0.34 23.62 17.55
C THR A 140 0.44 23.37 19.04
N ILE A 141 1.54 22.80 19.54
CA ILE A 141 1.77 22.62 20.98
C ILE A 141 2.18 23.99 21.54
N PRO A 142 1.39 24.63 22.42
CA PRO A 142 1.80 25.86 23.07
C PRO A 142 3.00 25.56 23.97
N MET A 143 4.21 25.84 23.47
CA MET A 143 5.45 25.74 24.23
C MET A 143 5.41 26.76 25.38
N LYS A 144 4.80 26.39 26.50
CA LYS A 144 4.86 27.14 27.76
C LYS A 144 6.24 26.90 28.38
N TRP A 145 7.25 27.59 27.87
CA TRP A 145 8.58 27.65 28.50
C TRP A 145 8.46 28.39 29.84
N ARG A 146 8.24 27.65 30.93
CA ARG A 146 8.43 28.16 32.30
C ARG A 146 9.92 28.19 32.58
N TRP A 147 10.53 29.37 32.47
CA TRP A 147 11.79 29.65 33.16
C TRP A 147 11.43 30.25 34.53
N GLY A 148 11.94 29.62 35.59
CA GLY A 148 11.98 30.16 36.94
C GLY A 148 13.29 30.88 37.18
#